data_AF-A0A6V7M225-F1
#
_entry.id   AF-A0A6V7M225-F1
#
_cell.length_a   1.000
_cell.length_b   1.000
_cell.length_c   1.000
_cell.angle_alpha   90.00
_cell.angle_beta   90.00
_cell.angle_gamma   90.00
#
_symmetry.space_group_name_H-M   'P 1'
#
loop_
_entity.id
_entity.type
_entity.pdbx_description
1 polymer ?
#
loop_
_entity_poly.entity_id
_entity_poly.type
_entity_poly.pdbx_seq_one_letter_code
_entity_poly.pdbx_strand_id
1 'polypeptide(L)' 'MEFDNKVKRNIVITGFGPFGIHRVNASWEAVKLLKEKSEKKLQELYNVNLVIEELPVIYEDVLLRIPHIWKDYDPL' A
#
# COMPACT_ATOMS: atom_id res chain seq x y z
N MET A 1 9.43 -17.96 26.95
CA MET A 1 9.72 -17.13 25.76
C MET A 1 9.10 -17.84 24.58
N GLU A 2 7.92 -17.42 24.16
CA GLU A 2 7.36 -17.81 22.86
C GLU A 2 7.36 -16.54 22.01
N PHE A 3 8.36 -16.43 21.14
CA PHE A 3 8.23 -15.53 20.01
C PHE A 3 7.26 -16.23 19.06
N ASP A 4 5.98 -15.87 19.18
CA ASP A 4 4.96 -16.24 18.20
C ASP A 4 5.50 -15.85 16.82
N ASN A 5 5.89 -16.85 16.03
CA ASN A 5 6.33 -16.70 14.64
C ASN A 5 5.12 -16.31 13.79
N LYS A 6 4.51 -15.16 14.09
CA LYS A 6 3.42 -14.60 13.29
C LYS A 6 3.98 -14.42 11.89
N VAL A 7 3.46 -15.18 10.92
CA VAL A 7 3.76 -14.99 9.51
C VAL A 7 3.70 -13.49 9.20
N LYS A 8 4.77 -12.93 8.62
CA LYS A 8 4.80 -11.52 8.23
C LYS A 8 3.74 -11.32 7.16
N ARG A 9 2.81 -10.40 7.40
CA ARG A 9 1.68 -10.15 6.49
C ARG A 9 1.87 -8.84 5.77
N ASN A 10 1.54 -8.81 4.48
CA ASN A 10 1.58 -7.57 3.70
C ASN A 10 0.18 -6.98 3.61
N ILE A 11 0.05 -5.69 3.91
CA ILE A 11 -1.11 -4.89 3.54
C ILE A 11 -0.62 -3.92 2.47
N VAL A 12 -1.17 -4.02 1.27
CA VAL A 12 -0.90 -3.07 0.19
C VAL A 12 -2.05 -2.08 0.11
N ILE A 13 -1.74 -0.78 0.10
CA ILE A 13 -2.73 0.28 -0.06
C ILE A 13 -2.35 1.13 -1.25
N THR A 14 -3.29 1.25 -2.20
CA THR A 14 -3.08 2.03 -3.42
C THR A 14 -3.77 3.39 -3.31
N GLY A 15 -3.14 4.42 -3.84
CA GLY A 15 -3.78 5.69 -4.16
C GLY A 15 -3.57 6.03 -5.63
N PHE A 16 -4.46 6.80 -6.23
CA PHE A 16 -4.22 7.32 -7.56
C PHE A 16 -3.39 8.59 -7.50
N GLY A 17 -2.51 8.78 -8.47
CA GLY A 17 -1.81 10.03 -8.68
C GLY A 17 -2.68 11.13 -9.27
N PRO A 18 -2.09 12.30 -9.58
CA PRO A 18 -2.73 13.41 -10.27
C PRO A 18 -3.43 12.98 -11.58
N PHE A 19 -4.53 13.64 -11.94
CA PHE A 19 -5.25 13.37 -13.19
C PHE A 19 -5.99 14.61 -13.72
N GLY A 20 -6.09 14.69 -15.05
CA GLY A 20 -6.70 15.85 -15.72
C GLY A 20 -5.99 17.15 -15.32
N ILE A 21 -6.75 18.08 -14.73
CA ILE A 21 -6.23 19.36 -14.24
C ILE A 21 -5.80 19.32 -12.76
N HIS A 22 -6.09 18.23 -12.05
CA HIS A 22 -5.83 18.12 -10.62
C HIS A 22 -4.38 17.73 -10.37
N ARG A 23 -3.63 18.63 -9.73
CA ARG A 23 -2.22 18.42 -9.37
C ARG A 23 -2.01 17.55 -8.13
N VAL A 24 -3.08 17.31 -7.37
CA VAL A 24 -3.07 16.53 -6.12
C VAL A 24 -4.27 15.59 -6.16
N ASN A 25 -4.05 14.36 -5.72
CA ASN A 25 -5.11 13.37 -5.57
C ASN A 25 -5.25 13.00 -4.09
N ALA A 26 -6.44 13.23 -3.54
CA ALA A 26 -6.72 13.02 -2.11
C ALA A 26 -6.50 11.56 -1.68
N SER A 27 -6.71 10.58 -2.56
CA SER A 27 -6.46 9.17 -2.24
C SER A 27 -4.97 8.93 -1.98
N TRP A 28 -4.07 9.45 -2.81
CA TRP A 28 -2.65 9.30 -2.60
C TRP A 28 -2.13 10.04 -1.36
N GLU A 29 -2.62 11.27 -1.13
CA GLU A 29 -2.29 11.99 0.10
C GLU A 29 -2.73 11.23 1.36
N ALA A 30 -3.92 10.63 1.34
CA ALA A 30 -4.42 9.83 2.46
C ALA A 30 -3.56 8.58 2.71
N VAL A 31 -3.13 7.88 1.64
CA VAL A 31 -2.28 6.69 1.75
C VAL A 31 -0.90 7.03 2.34
N LYS A 32 -0.29 8.14 1.90
CA LYS A 32 0.98 8.63 2.49
C LYS A 32 0.84 8.93 3.98
N LEU A 33 -0.23 9.65 4.36
CA LEU A 33 -0.50 9.98 5.76
C LEU A 33 -0.75 8.74 6.63
N LEU A 34 -1.46 7.75 6.09
CA LEU A 34 -1.72 6.48 6.77
C LEU A 34 -0.40 5.73 7.04
N LYS A 35 0.49 5.65 6.05
CA LYS A 35 1.82 5.03 6.21
C LYS A 35 2.63 5.76 7.27
N GLU A 36 2.76 7.07 7.16
CA GLU A 36 3.49 7.93 8.11
C GLU A 36 3.01 7.69 9.56
N LYS A 37 1.70 7.63 9.78
CA LYS A 37 1.11 7.51 11.12
C LYS A 37 1.08 6.10 11.69
N SER A 38 1.08 5.06 10.85
CA SER A 38 0.69 3.71 11.28
C SER A 38 1.75 2.64 11.05
N GLU A 39 2.71 2.84 10.14
CA GLU A 39 3.67 1.79 9.73
C GLU A 39 4.41 1.18 10.92
N LYS A 40 5.00 2.00 11.78
CA LYS A 40 5.73 1.53 12.96
C LYS A 40 4.85 0.69 13.89
N LYS A 41 3.64 1.18 14.18
CA LYS A 41 2.68 0.49 15.06
C LYS A 41 2.22 -0.84 14.46
N LEU A 42 1.99 -0.87 13.14
CA LEU A 42 1.62 -2.08 12.41
C LEU A 42 2.73 -3.13 12.45
N GLN A 43 3.97 -2.70 12.26
CA GLN A 43 5.14 -3.57 12.33
C GLN A 43 5.35 -4.13 13.75
N GLU A 44 5.38 -3.27 14.77
CA GLU A 44 5.71 -3.65 16.15
C GLU A 44 4.62 -4.49 16.83
N LEU A 45 3.34 -4.15 16.63
CA LEU A 45 2.24 -4.79 17.36
C LEU A 45 1.64 -5.98 16.61
N TYR A 46 1.70 -5.97 15.28
CA TYR A 46 0.96 -6.93 14.44
C TYR A 46 1.83 -7.71 13.47
N ASN A 47 3.14 -7.44 13.40
CA ASN A 47 4.06 -7.99 12.40
C ASN A 47 3.53 -7.81 10.95
N VAL A 48 2.94 -6.64 10.69
CA VAL A 48 2.40 -6.25 9.39
C VAL A 48 3.40 -5.34 8.68
N ASN A 49 3.66 -5.63 7.41
CA ASN A 49 4.38 -4.76 6.50
C ASN A 49 3.38 -3.96 5.66
N LEU A 50 3.40 -2.64 5.84
CA LEU A 50 2.52 -1.73 5.12
C LEU A 50 3.21 -1.22 3.85
N VAL A 51 2.73 -1.67 2.70
CA VAL A 51 3.20 -1.26 1.37
C VAL A 51 2.24 -0.22 0.81
N ILE A 52 2.77 0.83 0.17
CA ILE A 52 1.94 1.83 -0.52
C ILE A 52 2.36 1.95 -1.97
N GLU A 53 1.39 2.11 -2.86
CA GLU A 53 1.61 2.22 -4.30
C GLU A 53 0.78 3.34 -4.90
N GLU A 54 1.42 4.26 -5.62
CA GLU A 54 0.73 5.28 -6.41
C GLU A 54 0.45 4.74 -7.81
N LEU A 55 -0.82 4.71 -8.23
CA LEU A 55 -1.23 4.28 -9.56
C LEU A 55 -1.55 5.48 -10.45
N PRO A 56 -1.18 5.47 -11.74
CA PRO A 56 -1.70 6.45 -12.68
C PRO A 56 -3.19 6.20 -12.94
N VAL A 57 -3.93 7.25 -13.30
CA VAL A 57 -5.35 7.12 -13.71
C VAL A 57 -5.40 6.72 -15.19
N ILE A 58 -4.87 5.53 -15.49
CA ILE A 58 -4.77 4.94 -16.84
C ILE A 58 -5.20 3.47 -16.73
N TYR A 59 -6.19 3.06 -17.51
CA TYR A 59 -6.80 1.73 -17.40
C TYR A 59 -5.80 0.61 -17.70
N GLU A 60 -5.01 0.77 -18.76
CA GLU A 60 -4.02 -0.21 -19.19
C GLU A 60 -2.93 -0.41 -18.12
N ASP A 61 -2.48 0.67 -17.51
CA ASP A 61 -1.47 0.62 -16.44
C ASP A 61 -2.03 -0.07 -15.20
N VAL A 62 -3.27 0.21 -14.80
CA VAL A 62 -3.89 -0.44 -13.64
C VAL A 62 -4.05 -1.95 -13.90
N LEU A 63 -4.51 -2.33 -15.09
CA LEU A 63 -4.66 -3.74 -15.50
C LEU A 63 -3.33 -4.50 -15.43
N LEU A 64 -2.22 -3.85 -15.78
CA LEU A 64 -0.89 -4.44 -15.72
C LEU A 64 -0.31 -4.44 -14.31
N ARG A 65 -0.52 -3.37 -13.54
CA ARG A 65 0.19 -3.15 -12.26
C ARG A 65 -0.42 -3.92 -11.10
N ILE A 66 -1.74 -4.08 -11.05
CA ILE A 66 -2.41 -4.80 -9.97
C ILE A 66 -1.96 -6.28 -9.86
N PRO A 67 -1.87 -7.06 -10.97
CA PRO A 67 -1.34 -8.42 -10.89
C PRO A 67 0.12 -8.51 -10.41
N HIS A 68 0.97 -7.54 -10.81
CA HIS A 68 2.35 -7.48 -10.32
C HIS A 68 2.41 -7.18 -8.82
N ILE A 69 1.59 -6.25 -8.33
CA ILE A 69 1.47 -5.97 -6.89
C ILE A 69 1.09 -7.23 -6.11
N TRP A 70 0.10 -8.00 -6.61
CA TRP A 70 -0.29 -9.27 -5.99
C TRP A 70 0.86 -10.28 -5.97
N LYS A 71 1.58 -10.41 -7.09
CA LYS A 71 2.70 -11.34 -7.23
C LYS A 71 3.89 -10.97 -6.33
N ASP A 72 4.20 -9.68 -6.23
CA ASP A 72 5.41 -9.19 -5.55
C ASP A 72 5.20 -9.12 -4.02
N TYR A 73 3.98 -8.82 -3.58
CA TYR A 73 3.68 -8.59 -2.18
C TYR A 73 2.80 -9.64 -1.52
N ASP A 74 2.11 -10.52 -2.25
CA ASP A 74 1.18 -11.51 -1.66
C ASP A 74 0.34 -10.92 -0.50
N PRO A 75 -0.42 -9.83 -0.77
CA PRO A 75 -1.17 -9.14 0.27
C PRO A 75 -2.25 -10.05 0.89
N LEU A 76 -2.62 -9.75 2.14
CA LEU A 76 -3.73 -10.42 2.84
C LEU A 76 -5.08 -10.32 2.12
#